data_AF-A0A3Q3GPD6-F1
#
_entry.id   AF-A0A3Q3GPD6-F1
#
_cell.length_a   1.000
_cell.length_b   1.000
_cell.length_c   1.000
_cell.angle_alpha   90.00
_cell.angle_beta   90.00
_cell.angle_gamma   90.00
#
_symmetry.space_group_name_H-M   'P 1'
#
loop_
_entity.id
_entity.type
_entity.pdbx_description
1 polymer ?
#
loop_
_entity_poly.entity_id
_entity_poly.type
_entity_poly.pdbx_seq_one_letter_code
_entity_poly.pdbx_strand_id
1 'polypeptide(L)' 'SSVQDSRCLTLVSNKTDDYAEIVDEEDTYTMPSTRDYEIQRDRIELGRCIGEGQFGDVHQGVYNSPECVCGRS' A
#
# COMPACT_ATOMS: atom_id res chain seq x y z
N SER A 1 5.18 49.00 12.74
CA SER A 1 3.84 48.53 12.40
C SER A 1 3.82 47.96 11.00
N SER A 2 3.46 46.68 10.90
CA SER A 2 2.77 46.02 9.78
C SER A 2 3.23 46.28 8.33
N VAL A 3 4.20 45.49 7.86
CA VAL A 3 4.21 44.97 6.48
C VAL A 3 4.78 43.53 6.49
N GLN A 4 4.05 42.64 7.16
CA GLN A 4 4.01 41.19 6.91
C GLN A 4 2.51 40.98 6.62
N ASP A 5 2.00 40.34 5.58
CA ASP A 5 2.46 39.25 4.77
C ASP A 5 1.39 39.11 3.65
N SER A 6 1.62 39.65 2.46
CA SER A 6 0.60 39.68 1.38
C SER A 6 0.99 38.85 0.15
N ARG A 7 2.10 38.10 0.23
CA ARG A 7 2.55 37.21 -0.84
C ARG A 7 2.65 35.75 -0.40
N CYS A 8 2.59 35.45 0.89
CA CYS A 8 2.63 34.07 1.36
C CYS A 8 1.27 33.37 1.21
N LEU A 9 0.14 34.08 1.39
CA LEU A 9 -1.20 33.46 1.38
C LEU A 9 -1.58 32.77 0.05
N THR A 10 -1.14 33.30 -1.09
CA THR A 10 -1.50 32.78 -2.43
C THR A 10 -0.76 31.48 -2.80
N LEU A 11 0.38 31.18 -2.14
CA LEU A 11 1.14 29.94 -2.34
C LEU A 11 0.61 28.77 -1.51
N VAL A 12 -0.06 29.06 -0.38
CA VAL A 12 -0.64 28.04 0.51
C VAL A 12 -1.97 27.52 -0.07
N SER A 13 -2.78 28.42 -0.64
CA SER A 13 -4.11 28.09 -1.16
C SER A 13 -4.12 27.20 -2.41
N ASN A 14 -2.98 27.00 -3.08
CA ASN A 14 -2.86 26.13 -4.27
C ASN A 14 -2.24 24.75 -3.97
N LYS A 15 -1.79 24.47 -2.74
CA LYS A 15 -1.19 23.16 -2.38
C LYS A 15 -2.14 22.26 -1.60
N THR A 16 -3.16 22.84 -0.99
CA THR A 16 -4.16 22.12 -0.19
C THR A 16 -5.44 21.83 -0.98
N ASP A 17 -5.52 22.30 -2.23
CA ASP A 17 -6.70 22.21 -3.11
C ASP A 17 -6.56 21.09 -4.16
N ASP A 18 -5.42 20.40 -4.21
CA ASP A 18 -5.20 19.18 -5.02
C ASP A 18 -5.73 17.92 -4.29
N TYR A 19 -6.36 18.07 -3.13
CA TYR A 19 -6.97 16.96 -2.40
C TYR A 19 -8.31 16.60 -3.03
N ALA A 20 -8.29 15.62 -3.93
CA ALA A 20 -9.50 14.96 -4.40
C ALA A 20 -9.76 13.73 -3.53
N GLU A 21 -10.88 13.74 -2.79
CA GLU A 21 -11.41 12.53 -2.16
C GLU A 21 -11.81 11.54 -3.26
N ILE A 22 -11.17 10.37 -3.28
CA ILE A 22 -11.58 9.29 -4.16
C ILE A 22 -12.88 8.75 -3.55
N VAL A 23 -13.96 8.74 -4.34
CA VAL A 23 -15.27 8.24 -3.89
C VAL A 23 -15.10 6.80 -3.39
N ASP A 24 -15.45 6.59 -2.12
CA ASP A 24 -15.58 5.29 -1.49
C ASP A 24 -16.91 4.65 -1.93
N GLU A 25 -17.00 4.22 -3.19
CA GLU A 25 -17.98 3.19 -3.49
C GLU A 25 -17.63 2.01 -2.58
N GLU A 26 -18.52 1.75 -1.60
CA GLU A 26 -18.35 1.09 -0.29
C GLU A 26 -17.58 -0.25 -0.29
N ASP A 27 -17.29 -0.82 -1.45
CA ASP A 27 -16.69 -2.15 -1.63
C ASP A 27 -15.46 -2.19 -2.55
N THR A 28 -15.06 -1.08 -3.18
CA THR A 28 -14.02 -1.10 -4.23
C THR A 28 -12.60 -0.91 -3.68
N TYR A 29 -12.43 -0.26 -2.54
CA TYR A 29 -11.10 0.16 -2.06
C TYR A 29 -10.39 -0.87 -1.18
N THR A 30 -11.11 -1.87 -0.68
CA THR A 30 -10.58 -2.95 0.18
C THR A 30 -10.41 -4.28 -0.55
N MET A 31 -11.01 -4.41 -1.73
CA MET A 31 -10.93 -5.58 -2.60
C MET A 31 -10.34 -5.14 -3.95
N PRO A 32 -9.05 -5.41 -4.25
CA PRO A 32 -8.55 -5.18 -5.58
C PRO A 32 -9.39 -6.01 -6.58
N SER A 33 -9.87 -5.37 -7.64
CA SER A 33 -10.69 -6.01 -8.68
C SER A 33 -9.98 -7.19 -9.37
N THR A 34 -8.65 -7.26 -9.26
CA THR A 34 -7.83 -8.39 -9.67
C THR A 34 -7.26 -9.13 -8.46
N ARG A 35 -7.40 -10.47 -8.47
CA ARG A 35 -6.95 -11.37 -7.37
C ARG A 35 -5.48 -11.80 -7.53
N ASP A 36 -4.71 -11.12 -8.37
CA ASP A 36 -3.36 -11.53 -8.75
C ASP A 36 -2.33 -11.41 -7.60
N TYR A 37 -2.72 -10.71 -6.52
CA TYR A 37 -1.92 -10.57 -5.29
C TYR A 37 -2.30 -11.57 -4.20
N GLU A 38 -3.28 -12.45 -4.45
CA GLU A 38 -3.69 -13.47 -3.49
C GLU A 38 -2.69 -14.63 -3.47
N ILE A 39 -2.16 -14.91 -2.28
CA ILE A 39 -1.18 -15.97 -2.08
C ILE A 39 -1.80 -17.04 -1.18
N GLN A 40 -1.74 -18.30 -1.63
CA GLN A 40 -2.13 -19.44 -0.80
C GLN A 40 -1.17 -19.61 0.36
N ARG A 41 -1.69 -19.72 1.58
CA ARG A 41 -0.89 -19.85 2.81
C ARG A 41 0.08 -21.03 2.76
N ASP A 42 -0.32 -22.13 2.13
CA ASP A 42 0.50 -23.35 2.01
C ASP A 42 1.76 -23.16 1.13
N ARG A 43 1.85 -22.05 0.37
CA ARG A 43 3.02 -21.71 -0.44
C ARG A 43 4.06 -20.87 0.31
N ILE A 44 3.79 -20.52 1.56
CA ILE A 44 4.66 -19.68 2.39
C ILE A 44 5.22 -20.51 3.54
N GLU A 45 6.55 -20.66 3.55
CA GLU A 45 7.26 -21.23 4.69
C GLU A 45 7.64 -20.13 5.67
N LEU A 46 7.10 -20.20 6.88
CA LEU A 46 7.40 -19.23 7.94
C LEU A 46 8.78 -19.52 8.54
N GLY A 47 9.67 -18.54 8.47
CA GLY A 47 11.00 -18.58 9.07
C GLY A 47 11.03 -17.93 10.45
N ARG A 48 12.19 -17.40 10.84
CA ARG A 48 12.38 -16.74 12.14
C ARG A 48 11.75 -15.34 12.20
N CYS A 49 11.36 -14.91 13.39
CA CYS A 49 11.01 -13.52 13.67
C CYS A 49 12.26 -12.63 13.52
N ILE A 50 12.11 -11.51 12.81
CA ILE A 50 13.14 -10.51 12.56
C ILE A 50 12.82 -9.15 13.16
N GLY A 51 11.63 -8.98 13.73
CA GLY A 51 11.23 -7.76 14.43
C GLY A 51 9.81 -7.84 14.96
N GLU A 52 9.53 -7.04 15.99
CA GLU A 52 8.22 -6.94 16.62
C GLU A 52 7.71 -5.51 16.44
N GLY A 53 6.59 -5.37 15.73
CA GLY A 53 5.91 -4.09 15.54
C GLY A 53 4.74 -3.93 16.51
N GLN A 54 4.21 -2.70 16.62
CA GLN A 54 3.03 -2.40 17.44
C GLN A 54 1.79 -3.24 17.04
N PHE A 55 1.73 -3.68 15.79
CA PHE A 55 0.61 -4.40 15.20
C PHE A 55 0.90 -5.88 14.92
N GLY A 56 2.06 -6.40 15.36
CA GLY A 56 2.44 -7.80 15.21
C GLY A 56 3.89 -8.00 14.76
N ASP A 57 4.27 -9.27 14.64
CA ASP A 57 5.64 -9.69 14.36
C ASP A 57 5.94 -9.73 12.86
N VAL A 58 7.18 -9.42 12.50
CA VAL A 58 7.70 -9.54 11.15
C VAL A 58 8.56 -10.80 11.07
N HIS A 59 8.18 -11.71 10.20
CA HIS A 59 8.89 -12.96 9.98
C HIS A 59 9.57 -12.96 8.61
N GLN A 60 10.79 -13.49 8.56
CA GLN A 60 11.38 -13.91 7.30
C GLN A 60 10.61 -15.14 6.78
N GLY A 61 10.44 -15.30 5.47
CA GLY A 61 9.82 -16.49 4.89
C GLY A 61 10.37 -16.84 3.51
N VAL A 62 10.07 -18.05 3.04
CA VAL A 62 10.34 -18.52 1.68
C VAL A 62 9.02 -18.64 0.94
N TYR A 63 8.96 -18.11 -0.28
CA TYR A 63 7.80 -18.23 -1.16
C TYR A 63 8.05 -19.28 -2.23
N ASN A 64 7.22 -20.32 -2.24
CA ASN A 64 7.21 -21.35 -3.28
C ASN A 64 6.29 -20.88 -4.43
N SER A 65 6.88 -20.25 -5.45
CA SER A 65 6.15 -19.80 -6.63
C SER A 65 5.46 -20.98 -7.32
N PRO A 66 4.23 -20.82 -7.83
CA PRO A 66 3.64 -21.84 -8.69
C PRO A 66 4.59 -22.13 -9.86
N GLU A 67 4.79 -23.40 -10.18
CA GLU A 67 5.57 -23.76 -11.36
C GLU A 67 4.98 -23.03 -12.58
N CYS A 68 5.84 -22.35 -13.36
CA CYS A 68 5.43 -21.76 -14.61
C CYS A 68 4.90 -22.87 -15.53
N VAL A 69 3.59 -22.95 -15.71
CA VAL A 69 2.94 -23.91 -16.62
C VAL A 69 3.20 -23.58 -18.10
N CYS A 70 3.95 -22.52 -18.42
CA CYS A 70 4.35 -22.22 -19.78
C CYS A 70 5.64 -22.97 -20.17
N GLY A 71 5.46 -24.16 -20.76
CA GLY A 71 6.30 -24.58 -21.89
C GLY A 71 7.45 -25.55 -21.62
N ARG A 72 7.23 -26.66 -20.91
CA ARG A 72 8.04 -27.88 -21.14
C ARG A 72 7.28 -28.85 -22.04
N SER A 73 7.52 -28.72 -23.34
CA SER A 73 7.51 -29.80 -24.34
C SER A 73 8.25 -29.32 -25.58
#